data_AF-A0A1P8K2W9-F1
#
_entry.id   AF-A0A1P8K2W9-F1
#
_cell.length_a   1.000
_cell.length_b   1.000
_cell.length_c   1.000
_cell.angle_alpha   90.00
_cell.angle_beta   90.00
_cell.angle_gamma   90.00
#
_symmetry.space_group_name_H-M   'P 1'
#
loop_
_entity.id
_entity.type
_entity.pdbx_description
1 polymer ?
#
loop_
_entity_poly.entity_id
_entity_poly.type
_entity_poly.pdbx_seq_one_letter_code
_entity_poly.pdbx_strand_id
1 'polypeptide(L)'
;MTSSSVSSHVSSPAPSSPRYAAGLAQLARIEGRSPPSLETALADIAPDLARFAIEFAYGDIYARPQLDLAQRQLATSGALAALGNASPQLKFHLAGALQVGCTAEELVELATHMAVYAGFPAAVNTALVLKELFAEKGIALPPKPDAQALEGSRYARGWAGLQAIDGHAGERVIAALGEVAPDLGRYIVEFAFGDVYARPGLSVLSRELVTVAALTALGTAPAQLKVHMHGFMNVGGKREQLVEIVTHTAVYAGFPAAINAALVAKETMAERNLG
;
A
#
# COMPACT_ATOMS: atom_id res chain seq x y z
N MET A 1 51.45 -31.86 -16.96
CA MET A 1 51.45 -30.66 -16.10
C MET A 1 50.00 -30.31 -15.82
N THR A 2 49.69 -30.18 -14.54
CA THR A 2 48.37 -30.31 -13.92
C THR A 2 47.46 -29.12 -14.16
N SER A 3 46.26 -29.40 -14.66
CA SER A 3 45.06 -28.56 -14.55
C SER A 3 44.80 -28.28 -13.07
N SER A 4 44.70 -26.99 -12.71
CA SER A 4 44.27 -26.57 -11.37
C SER A 4 43.08 -25.64 -11.55
N SER A 5 41.88 -26.22 -11.52
CA SER A 5 40.62 -25.51 -11.40
C SER A 5 40.47 -25.04 -9.95
N VAL A 6 40.64 -23.75 -9.71
CA VAL A 6 40.25 -23.14 -8.43
C VAL A 6 38.74 -22.90 -8.51
N SER A 7 37.96 -23.89 -8.08
CA SER A 7 36.58 -23.66 -7.67
C SER A 7 36.63 -23.04 -6.27
N SER A 8 36.60 -21.71 -6.20
CA SER A 8 36.36 -21.02 -4.94
C SER A 8 34.85 -21.01 -4.68
N HIS A 9 34.35 -22.07 -4.04
CA HIS A 9 33.10 -21.96 -3.30
C HIS A 9 33.31 -20.97 -2.16
N VAL A 10 32.92 -19.72 -2.39
CA VAL A 10 32.61 -18.79 -1.30
C VAL A 10 31.34 -19.31 -0.66
N SER A 11 31.51 -20.10 0.40
CA SER A 11 30.41 -20.48 1.27
C SER A 11 30.00 -19.21 2.02
N SER A 12 28.86 -18.62 1.65
CA SER A 12 28.27 -17.51 2.40
C SER A 12 28.10 -17.93 3.86
N PRO A 13 28.53 -17.13 4.84
CA PRO A 13 28.38 -17.49 6.24
C PRO A 13 26.89 -17.62 6.59
N ALA A 14 26.55 -18.67 7.35
CA ALA A 14 25.18 -18.93 7.78
C ALA A 14 24.60 -17.68 8.46
N PRO A 15 23.42 -17.20 8.04
CA PRO A 15 22.90 -15.95 8.53
C PRO A 15 22.30 -16.15 9.93
N SER A 16 23.07 -15.77 10.96
CA SER A 16 22.80 -16.10 12.36
C SER A 16 22.31 -14.92 13.21
N SER A 17 21.88 -13.81 12.60
CA SER A 17 21.38 -12.66 13.37
C SER A 17 19.91 -12.86 13.75
N PRO A 18 19.47 -12.43 14.95
CA PRO A 18 18.04 -12.45 15.32
C PRO A 18 17.15 -11.71 14.32
N ARG A 19 17.69 -10.63 13.70
CA ARG A 19 17.02 -9.85 12.64
C ARG A 19 16.82 -10.69 11.39
N TYR A 20 17.83 -11.43 10.95
CA TYR A 20 17.72 -12.31 9.79
C TYR A 20 16.68 -13.42 10.01
N ALA A 21 16.74 -14.07 11.18
CA ALA A 21 15.79 -15.13 11.52
C ALA A 21 14.34 -14.61 11.57
N ALA A 22 14.12 -13.43 12.17
CA ALA A 22 12.82 -12.76 12.17
C ALA A 22 12.37 -12.42 10.74
N GLY A 23 13.30 -11.95 9.90
CA GLY A 23 13.06 -11.64 8.50
C GLY A 23 12.61 -12.84 7.68
N LEU A 24 13.33 -13.96 7.78
CA LEU A 24 12.93 -15.21 7.15
C LEU A 24 11.55 -15.68 7.62
N ALA A 25 11.25 -15.55 8.91
CA ALA A 25 9.96 -15.94 9.46
C ALA A 25 8.79 -15.09 8.89
N GLN A 26 8.96 -13.77 8.79
CA GLN A 26 7.93 -12.92 8.17
C GLN A 26 7.79 -13.21 6.68
N LEU A 27 8.91 -13.33 5.96
CA LEU A 27 8.91 -13.60 4.53
C LEU A 27 8.28 -14.96 4.21
N ALA A 28 8.53 -15.99 5.03
CA ALA A 28 7.92 -17.31 4.86
C ALA A 28 6.39 -17.27 5.04
N ARG A 29 5.89 -16.45 5.95
CA ARG A 29 4.44 -16.24 6.14
C ARG A 29 3.80 -15.53 4.95
N ILE A 30 4.50 -14.55 4.36
CA ILE A 30 4.03 -13.78 3.20
C ILE A 30 4.08 -14.64 1.93
N GLU A 31 5.18 -15.35 1.70
CA GLU A 31 5.37 -16.16 0.49
C GLU A 31 4.61 -17.50 0.55
N GLY A 32 4.26 -17.97 1.76
CA GLY A 32 3.60 -19.25 1.97
C GLY A 32 4.52 -20.45 1.78
N ARG A 33 5.85 -20.25 1.89
CA ARG A 33 6.85 -21.32 1.73
C ARG A 33 8.04 -21.13 2.67
N SER A 34 8.71 -22.23 2.99
CA SER A 34 9.95 -22.24 3.78
C SER A 34 10.97 -23.22 3.16
N PRO A 35 12.21 -22.79 2.87
CA PRO A 35 12.71 -21.42 3.00
C PRO A 35 12.09 -20.48 1.93
N PRO A 36 11.98 -19.17 2.22
CA PRO A 36 11.63 -18.15 1.23
C PRO A 36 12.55 -18.10 0.01
N SER A 37 12.11 -17.54 -1.12
CA SER A 37 12.88 -17.52 -2.38
C SER A 37 13.89 -16.40 -2.50
N LEU A 38 13.74 -15.31 -1.74
CA LEU A 38 14.53 -14.10 -1.96
C LEU A 38 16.05 -14.32 -1.85
N GLU A 39 16.49 -15.15 -0.90
CA GLU A 39 17.91 -15.48 -0.74
C GLU A 39 18.44 -16.21 -1.97
N THR A 40 17.76 -17.26 -2.43
CA THR A 40 18.15 -18.01 -3.63
C THR A 40 18.08 -17.15 -4.89
N ALA A 41 17.06 -16.28 -5.00
CA ALA A 41 16.81 -15.46 -6.18
C ALA A 41 17.90 -14.40 -6.43
N LEU A 42 18.68 -14.03 -5.40
CA LEU A 42 19.73 -13.01 -5.49
C LEU A 42 21.14 -13.56 -5.17
N ALA A 43 21.27 -14.87 -4.94
CA ALA A 43 22.51 -15.48 -4.43
C ALA A 43 23.71 -15.29 -5.37
N ASP A 44 23.48 -15.31 -6.68
CA ASP A 44 24.51 -15.24 -7.73
C ASP A 44 24.91 -13.81 -8.11
N ILE A 45 24.02 -12.84 -7.91
CA ILE A 45 24.21 -11.45 -8.35
C ILE A 45 24.37 -10.44 -7.21
N ALA A 46 23.60 -10.58 -6.13
CA ALA A 46 23.53 -9.58 -5.06
C ALA A 46 23.15 -10.20 -3.70
N PRO A 47 23.96 -11.11 -3.14
CA PRO A 47 23.65 -11.78 -1.87
C PRO A 47 23.48 -10.81 -0.70
N ASP A 48 24.25 -9.72 -0.67
CA ASP A 48 24.09 -8.67 0.35
C ASP A 48 22.75 -7.93 0.23
N LEU A 49 22.24 -7.74 -0.98
CA LEU A 49 20.91 -7.14 -1.17
C LEU A 49 19.81 -8.06 -0.62
N ALA A 50 19.93 -9.37 -0.84
CA ALA A 50 19.04 -10.36 -0.25
C ALA A 50 19.08 -10.27 1.28
N ARG A 51 20.29 -10.25 1.85
CA ARG A 51 20.48 -10.11 3.29
C ARG A 51 19.91 -8.80 3.83
N PHE A 52 20.15 -7.66 3.19
CA PHE A 52 19.58 -6.38 3.62
C PHE A 52 18.06 -6.39 3.59
N ALA A 53 17.45 -6.93 2.53
CA ALA A 53 15.99 -7.06 2.47
C ALA A 53 15.46 -7.96 3.59
N ILE A 54 16.10 -9.10 3.83
CA ILE A 54 15.69 -10.04 4.90
C ILE A 54 15.85 -9.38 6.28
N GLU A 55 17.01 -8.81 6.60
CA GLU A 55 17.28 -8.23 7.93
C GLU A 55 16.52 -6.93 8.19
N PHE A 56 16.55 -5.99 7.25
CA PHE A 56 15.97 -4.68 7.45
C PHE A 56 14.49 -4.65 7.11
N ALA A 57 14.12 -4.96 5.86
CA ALA A 57 12.71 -4.88 5.46
C ALA A 57 11.87 -5.89 6.25
N TYR A 58 12.23 -7.17 6.23
CA TYR A 58 11.40 -8.19 6.88
C TYR A 58 11.70 -8.32 8.38
N GLY A 59 12.96 -8.23 8.79
CA GLY A 59 13.39 -8.43 10.18
C GLY A 59 13.14 -7.23 11.10
N ASP A 60 13.38 -6.00 10.63
CA ASP A 60 13.15 -4.80 11.45
C ASP A 60 11.79 -4.16 11.20
N ILE A 61 11.36 -4.06 9.93
CA ILE A 61 10.13 -3.31 9.61
C ILE A 61 8.89 -4.21 9.73
N TYR A 62 8.83 -5.35 9.04
CA TYR A 62 7.65 -6.23 9.10
C TYR A 62 7.42 -6.86 10.48
N ALA A 63 8.47 -7.04 11.29
CA ALA A 63 8.36 -7.64 12.61
C ALA A 63 7.70 -6.70 13.66
N ARG A 64 7.52 -5.42 13.36
CA ARG A 64 6.93 -4.45 14.27
C ARG A 64 5.42 -4.72 14.46
N PRO A 65 4.86 -4.60 15.68
CA PRO A 65 3.51 -5.09 15.98
C PRO A 65 2.37 -4.11 15.64
N GLN A 66 2.66 -2.87 15.24
CA GLN A 66 1.63 -1.83 15.08
C GLN A 66 0.70 -2.08 13.89
N LEU A 67 1.17 -2.78 12.85
CA LEU A 67 0.36 -3.26 11.74
C LEU A 67 0.49 -4.77 11.63
N ASP A 68 -0.64 -5.44 11.43
CA ASP A 68 -0.63 -6.86 11.08
C ASP A 68 -0.14 -7.09 9.63
N LEU A 69 0.07 -8.35 9.25
CA LEU A 69 0.59 -8.66 7.92
C LEU A 69 -0.38 -8.29 6.79
N ALA A 70 -1.69 -8.41 6.99
CA ALA A 70 -2.68 -8.05 5.98
C ALA A 70 -2.65 -6.54 5.70
N GLN A 71 -2.62 -5.73 6.77
CA GLN A 71 -2.43 -4.28 6.69
C GLN A 71 -1.12 -3.91 6.00
N ARG A 72 -0.01 -4.57 6.33
CA ARG A 72 1.28 -4.33 5.67
C ARG A 72 1.26 -4.67 4.19
N GLN A 73 0.64 -5.78 3.80
CA GLN A 73 0.51 -6.15 2.41
C GLN A 73 -0.40 -5.18 1.64
N LEU A 74 -1.51 -4.72 2.22
CA LEU A 74 -2.34 -3.66 1.61
C LEU A 74 -1.57 -2.36 1.43
N ALA A 75 -0.83 -1.90 2.45
CA ALA A 75 0.02 -0.70 2.36
C ALA A 75 1.09 -0.86 1.27
N THR A 76 1.78 -2.01 1.25
CA THR A 76 2.82 -2.32 0.26
C THR A 76 2.26 -2.36 -1.16
N SER A 77 1.16 -3.08 -1.37
CA SER A 77 0.50 -3.17 -2.68
C SER A 77 0.00 -1.82 -3.16
N GLY A 78 -0.55 -0.98 -2.27
CA GLY A 78 -0.94 0.39 -2.59
C GLY A 78 0.25 1.26 -3.01
N ALA A 79 1.35 1.21 -2.26
CA ALA A 79 2.58 1.93 -2.59
C ALA A 79 3.17 1.49 -3.93
N LEU A 80 3.31 0.18 -4.17
CA LEU A 80 3.87 -0.36 -5.41
C LEU A 80 2.98 -0.11 -6.62
N ALA A 81 1.65 -0.19 -6.44
CA ALA A 81 0.70 0.15 -7.48
C ALA A 81 0.81 1.64 -7.85
N ALA A 82 0.94 2.53 -6.86
CA ALA A 82 1.09 3.96 -7.09
C ALA A 82 2.41 4.32 -7.80
N LEU A 83 3.52 3.64 -7.48
CA LEU A 83 4.79 3.82 -8.18
C LEU A 83 4.75 3.34 -9.63
N GLY A 84 3.97 2.28 -9.91
CA GLY A 84 3.67 1.83 -11.27
C GLY A 84 4.84 1.24 -12.06
N ASN A 85 6.01 1.06 -11.44
CA ASN A 85 7.27 0.69 -12.11
C ASN A 85 7.90 -0.62 -11.57
N ALA A 86 7.24 -1.31 -10.63
CA ALA A 86 7.76 -2.50 -9.95
C ALA A 86 6.79 -3.69 -10.03
N SER A 87 6.37 -4.05 -11.24
CA SER A 87 5.35 -5.09 -11.48
C SER A 87 5.68 -6.46 -10.84
N PRO A 88 6.92 -7.01 -10.91
CA PRO A 88 7.24 -8.27 -10.24
C PRO A 88 7.02 -8.22 -8.72
N GLN A 89 7.41 -7.12 -8.07
CA GLN A 89 7.23 -6.90 -6.65
C GLN A 89 5.75 -6.68 -6.31
N LEU A 90 5.01 -5.96 -7.15
CA LEU A 90 3.57 -5.78 -6.99
C LEU A 90 2.87 -7.14 -7.02
N LYS A 91 3.18 -8.00 -7.99
CA LYS A 91 2.63 -9.37 -8.07
C LYS A 91 2.97 -10.21 -6.84
N PHE A 92 4.23 -10.15 -6.38
CA PHE A 92 4.68 -10.83 -5.16
C PHE A 92 3.85 -10.39 -3.94
N HIS A 93 3.66 -9.09 -3.74
CA HIS A 93 2.95 -8.56 -2.59
C HIS A 93 1.43 -8.74 -2.67
N LEU A 94 0.84 -8.73 -3.86
CA LEU A 94 -0.58 -9.11 -4.04
C LEU A 94 -0.80 -10.61 -3.74
N ALA A 95 0.13 -11.47 -4.15
CA ALA A 95 0.10 -12.89 -3.77
C ALA A 95 0.27 -13.06 -2.25
N GLY A 96 1.17 -12.28 -1.65
CA GLY A 96 1.39 -12.23 -0.22
C GLY A 96 0.17 -11.74 0.56
N ALA A 97 -0.55 -10.74 0.06
CA ALA A 97 -1.79 -10.24 0.65
C ALA A 97 -2.83 -11.36 0.76
N LEU A 98 -3.05 -12.12 -0.31
CA LEU A 98 -3.94 -13.29 -0.29
C LEU A 98 -3.49 -14.33 0.73
N GLN A 99 -2.18 -14.59 0.79
CA GLN A 99 -1.59 -15.58 1.69
C GLN A 99 -1.80 -15.23 3.18
N VAL A 100 -1.80 -13.94 3.52
CA VAL A 100 -1.95 -13.47 4.91
C VAL A 100 -3.38 -13.06 5.26
N GLY A 101 -4.35 -13.32 4.38
CA GLY A 101 -5.78 -13.25 4.69
C GLY A 101 -6.58 -12.16 3.98
N CYS A 102 -5.97 -11.35 3.12
CA CYS A 102 -6.75 -10.43 2.26
C CYS A 102 -7.56 -11.23 1.23
N THR A 103 -8.73 -10.74 0.89
CA THR A 103 -9.61 -11.35 -0.10
C THR A 103 -9.27 -10.90 -1.53
N ALA A 104 -9.66 -11.70 -2.52
CA ALA A 104 -9.56 -11.29 -3.92
C ALA A 104 -10.37 -10.02 -4.23
N GLU A 105 -11.51 -9.84 -3.54
CA GLU A 105 -12.37 -8.66 -3.67
C GLU A 105 -11.66 -7.40 -3.15
N GLU A 106 -11.06 -7.45 -1.95
CA GLU A 106 -10.27 -6.34 -1.38
C GLU A 106 -9.16 -5.88 -2.33
N LEU A 107 -8.47 -6.80 -3.00
CA LEU A 107 -7.39 -6.46 -3.92
C LEU A 107 -7.89 -5.84 -5.23
N VAL A 108 -9.04 -6.29 -5.75
CA VAL A 108 -9.69 -5.64 -6.91
C VAL A 108 -10.17 -4.24 -6.56
N GLU A 109 -10.67 -4.05 -5.35
CA GLU A 109 -11.05 -2.73 -4.85
C GLU A 109 -9.82 -1.83 -4.64
N LEU A 110 -8.69 -2.36 -4.16
CA LEU A 110 -7.42 -1.63 -4.11
C LEU A 110 -6.98 -1.18 -5.52
N ALA A 111 -7.02 -2.06 -6.52
CA ALA A 111 -6.70 -1.70 -7.91
C ALA A 111 -7.62 -0.58 -8.43
N THR A 112 -8.92 -0.66 -8.16
CA THR A 112 -9.90 0.37 -8.54
C THR A 112 -9.61 1.69 -7.83
N HIS A 113 -9.26 1.63 -6.54
CA HIS A 113 -8.92 2.79 -5.70
C HIS A 113 -7.75 3.60 -6.25
N MET A 114 -6.77 2.94 -6.88
CA MET A 114 -5.62 3.60 -7.50
C MET A 114 -5.99 4.54 -8.64
N ALA A 115 -7.18 4.42 -9.24
CA ALA A 115 -7.62 5.36 -10.28
C ALA A 115 -7.71 6.80 -9.77
N VAL A 116 -8.01 6.97 -8.47
CA VAL A 116 -8.11 8.28 -7.81
C VAL A 116 -6.73 8.84 -7.44
N TYR A 117 -5.84 8.01 -6.90
CA TYR A 117 -4.59 8.48 -6.28
C TYR A 117 -3.36 8.39 -7.18
N ALA A 118 -3.34 7.43 -8.10
CA ALA A 118 -2.22 7.21 -9.03
C ALA A 118 -2.65 7.22 -10.51
N GLY A 119 -3.94 7.46 -10.77
CA GLY A 119 -4.52 7.53 -12.11
C GLY A 119 -4.86 6.17 -12.73
N PHE A 120 -5.64 6.23 -13.81
CA PHE A 120 -6.13 5.04 -14.52
C PHE A 120 -5.03 4.07 -15.00
N PRO A 121 -3.87 4.52 -15.53
CA PRO A 121 -2.83 3.57 -15.95
C PRO A 121 -2.34 2.66 -14.82
N ALA A 122 -2.10 3.22 -13.63
CA ALA A 122 -1.70 2.44 -12.45
C ALA A 122 -2.79 1.46 -12.01
N ALA A 123 -4.04 1.89 -12.00
CA ALA A 123 -5.20 1.04 -11.69
C ALA A 123 -5.35 -0.13 -12.67
N VAL A 124 -5.29 0.14 -13.97
CA VAL A 124 -5.42 -0.87 -15.03
C VAL A 124 -4.26 -1.87 -14.95
N ASN A 125 -3.03 -1.40 -14.80
CA ASN A 125 -1.87 -2.28 -14.67
C ASN A 125 -1.98 -3.19 -13.44
N THR A 126 -2.42 -2.65 -12.30
CA THR A 126 -2.64 -3.44 -11.08
C THR A 126 -3.73 -4.50 -11.29
N ALA A 127 -4.84 -4.15 -11.95
CA ALA A 127 -5.91 -5.09 -12.26
C ALA A 127 -5.46 -6.21 -13.23
N LEU A 128 -4.58 -5.91 -14.18
CA LEU A 128 -4.01 -6.93 -15.08
C LEU A 128 -3.09 -7.89 -14.34
N VAL A 129 -2.27 -7.40 -13.41
CA VAL A 129 -1.44 -8.25 -12.54
C VAL A 129 -2.33 -9.16 -11.68
N LEU A 130 -3.43 -8.65 -11.12
CA LEU A 130 -4.39 -9.46 -10.37
C LEU A 130 -5.05 -10.54 -11.25
N LYS A 131 -5.42 -10.20 -12.48
CA LYS A 131 -6.01 -11.16 -13.42
C LYS A 131 -5.05 -12.32 -13.71
N GLU A 132 -3.78 -12.03 -13.95
CA GLU A 132 -2.74 -13.04 -14.14
C GLU A 132 -2.56 -13.90 -12.87
N LEU A 133 -2.41 -13.26 -11.71
CA LEU A 133 -2.25 -13.92 -10.42
C LEU A 133 -3.42 -14.84 -10.07
N PHE A 134 -4.66 -14.38 -10.29
CA PHE A 134 -5.86 -15.18 -10.02
C PHE A 134 -5.96 -16.38 -10.96
N ALA A 135 -5.61 -16.22 -12.24
CA ALA A 135 -5.54 -17.34 -13.18
C ALA A 135 -4.50 -18.39 -12.74
N GLU A 136 -3.32 -17.96 -12.31
CA GLU A 136 -2.26 -18.86 -11.81
C GLU A 136 -2.66 -19.62 -10.54
N LYS A 137 -3.39 -18.96 -9.64
CA LYS A 137 -3.83 -19.55 -8.37
C LYS A 137 -5.18 -20.27 -8.45
N GLY A 138 -5.84 -20.27 -9.61
CA GLY A 138 -7.19 -20.85 -9.76
C GLY A 138 -8.26 -20.11 -8.95
N ILE A 139 -8.07 -18.82 -8.68
CA ILE A 139 -9.01 -17.98 -7.94
C ILE A 139 -10.04 -17.41 -8.92
N ALA A 140 -11.33 -17.63 -8.63
CA ALA A 140 -12.40 -17.03 -9.42
C ALA A 140 -12.38 -15.51 -9.27
N LEU A 141 -12.68 -14.79 -10.36
CA LEU A 141 -12.81 -13.33 -10.30
C LEU A 141 -13.95 -12.97 -9.33
N PRO A 142 -13.73 -12.01 -8.42
CA PRO A 142 -14.78 -11.57 -7.51
C PRO A 142 -15.96 -10.99 -8.30
N PRO A 143 -17.19 -11.10 -7.77
CA PRO A 143 -18.35 -10.52 -8.40
C PRO A 143 -18.17 -9.01 -8.55
N LYS A 144 -18.71 -8.45 -9.63
CA LYS A 144 -18.74 -6.99 -9.80
C LYS A 144 -19.71 -6.41 -8.77
N PRO A 145 -19.33 -5.39 -7.98
CA PRO A 145 -20.29 -4.69 -7.14
C PRO A 145 -21.45 -4.17 -7.97
N ASP A 146 -22.66 -4.34 -7.45
CA ASP A 146 -23.86 -3.83 -8.12
C ASP A 146 -23.89 -2.30 -8.02
N ALA A 147 -23.51 -1.64 -9.12
CA ALA A 147 -23.52 -0.18 -9.21
C ALA A 147 -24.94 0.40 -9.07
N GLN A 148 -25.99 -0.38 -9.32
CA GLN A 148 -27.39 0.05 -9.18
C GLN A 148 -27.90 -0.08 -7.74
N ALA A 149 -27.20 -0.82 -6.89
CA ALA A 149 -27.55 -0.96 -5.48
C ALA A 149 -27.15 0.25 -4.61
N LEU A 150 -26.40 1.21 -5.16
CA LEU A 150 -25.98 2.41 -4.43
C LEU A 150 -27.12 3.44 -4.36
N GLU A 151 -27.60 3.69 -3.15
CA GLU A 151 -28.68 4.67 -2.90
C GLU A 151 -28.24 6.12 -3.16
N GLY A 152 -29.19 6.95 -3.58
CA GLY A 152 -29.01 8.40 -3.77
C GLY A 152 -28.23 8.78 -5.04
N SER A 153 -28.15 10.10 -5.30
CA SER A 153 -27.34 10.61 -6.41
C SER A 153 -25.85 10.43 -6.12
N ARG A 154 -25.03 10.29 -7.18
CA ARG A 154 -23.56 10.22 -7.07
C ARG A 154 -23.00 11.36 -6.22
N TYR A 155 -23.49 12.58 -6.44
CA TYR A 155 -23.08 13.74 -5.67
C TYR A 155 -23.48 13.65 -4.19
N ALA A 156 -24.74 13.33 -3.88
CA ALA A 156 -25.21 13.28 -2.49
C ALA A 156 -24.45 12.22 -1.66
N ARG A 157 -24.29 11.02 -2.22
CA ARG A 157 -23.53 9.95 -1.59
C ARG A 157 -22.05 10.29 -1.46
N GLY A 158 -21.47 10.86 -2.51
CA GLY A 158 -20.08 11.31 -2.51
C GLY A 158 -19.81 12.41 -1.47
N TRP A 159 -20.73 13.37 -1.34
CA TRP A 159 -20.64 14.43 -0.36
C TRP A 159 -20.70 13.89 1.06
N ALA A 160 -21.63 12.98 1.34
CA ALA A 160 -21.72 12.30 2.63
C ALA A 160 -20.44 11.51 2.96
N GLY A 161 -19.87 10.80 1.98
CA GLY A 161 -18.60 10.08 2.13
C GLY A 161 -17.43 11.02 2.43
N LEU A 162 -17.29 12.11 1.68
CA LEU A 162 -16.27 13.13 1.91
C LEU A 162 -16.38 13.74 3.31
N GLN A 163 -17.59 14.08 3.75
CA GLN A 163 -17.80 14.64 5.09
C GLN A 163 -17.48 13.62 6.21
N ALA A 164 -17.85 12.35 6.02
CA ALA A 164 -17.58 11.30 7.00
C ALA A 164 -16.08 10.98 7.13
N ILE A 165 -15.34 11.05 6.02
CA ILE A 165 -13.92 10.67 5.96
C ILE A 165 -13.04 11.91 6.23
N ASP A 166 -13.11 12.91 5.35
CA ASP A 166 -12.21 14.07 5.36
C ASP A 166 -12.75 15.23 6.20
N GLY A 167 -14.05 15.28 6.45
CA GLY A 167 -14.72 16.34 7.19
C GLY A 167 -14.40 17.73 6.64
N HIS A 168 -14.15 18.69 7.53
CA HIS A 168 -13.84 20.07 7.15
C HIS A 168 -12.57 20.21 6.28
N ALA A 169 -11.63 19.24 6.33
CA ALA A 169 -10.46 19.29 5.46
C ALA A 169 -10.85 19.06 3.99
N GLY A 170 -11.73 18.08 3.73
CA GLY A 170 -12.27 17.83 2.39
C GLY A 170 -13.14 18.99 1.89
N GLU A 171 -14.00 19.54 2.74
CA GLU A 171 -14.85 20.70 2.39
C GLU A 171 -14.01 21.90 1.94
N ARG A 172 -12.89 22.17 2.62
CA ARG A 172 -11.96 23.24 2.23
C ARG A 172 -11.31 22.98 0.88
N VAL A 173 -10.98 21.73 0.55
CA VAL A 173 -10.45 21.37 -0.78
C VAL A 173 -11.48 21.69 -1.86
N ILE A 174 -12.74 21.31 -1.67
CA ILE A 174 -13.80 21.59 -2.64
C ILE A 174 -14.05 23.09 -2.80
N ALA A 175 -14.11 23.83 -1.68
CA ALA A 175 -14.28 25.28 -1.71
C ALA A 175 -13.12 25.98 -2.44
N ALA A 176 -11.87 25.58 -2.19
CA ALA A 176 -10.69 26.15 -2.84
C ALA A 176 -10.68 25.91 -4.37
N LEU A 177 -11.27 24.81 -4.84
CA LEU A 177 -11.40 24.51 -6.27
C LEU A 177 -12.53 25.28 -6.95
N GLY A 178 -13.49 25.83 -6.20
CA GLY A 178 -14.71 26.44 -6.75
C GLY A 178 -14.44 27.58 -7.74
N GLU A 179 -13.41 28.39 -7.50
CA GLU A 179 -13.07 29.52 -8.38
C GLU A 179 -12.19 29.12 -9.57
N VAL A 180 -11.39 28.06 -9.44
CA VAL A 180 -10.35 27.70 -10.43
C VAL A 180 -10.74 26.52 -11.30
N ALA A 181 -11.35 25.49 -10.72
CA ALA A 181 -11.69 24.23 -11.38
C ALA A 181 -12.92 23.58 -10.71
N PRO A 182 -14.13 24.17 -10.83
CA PRO A 182 -15.32 23.68 -10.15
C PRO A 182 -15.71 22.25 -10.56
N ASP A 183 -15.50 21.89 -11.82
CA ASP A 183 -15.73 20.51 -12.28
C ASP A 183 -14.77 19.51 -11.64
N LEU A 184 -13.52 19.92 -11.35
CA LEU A 184 -12.57 19.05 -10.63
C LEU A 184 -13.07 18.79 -9.21
N GLY A 185 -13.57 19.82 -8.52
CA GLY A 185 -14.22 19.66 -7.22
C GLY A 185 -15.42 18.71 -7.29
N ARG A 186 -16.28 18.88 -8.31
CA ARG A 186 -17.41 17.98 -8.55
C ARG A 186 -16.97 16.55 -8.84
N TYR A 187 -15.90 16.32 -9.59
CA TYR A 187 -15.38 14.97 -9.86
C TYR A 187 -14.79 14.31 -8.62
N ILE A 188 -14.15 15.06 -7.71
CA ILE A 188 -13.73 14.51 -6.42
C ILE A 188 -14.95 13.98 -5.67
N VAL A 189 -16.01 14.79 -5.57
CA VAL A 189 -17.23 14.38 -4.86
C VAL A 189 -17.90 13.20 -5.57
N GLU A 190 -18.24 13.33 -6.84
CA GLU A 190 -19.05 12.32 -7.54
C GLU A 190 -18.28 11.05 -7.90
N PHE A 191 -17.07 11.18 -8.44
CA PHE A 191 -16.30 10.04 -8.91
C PHE A 191 -15.47 9.43 -7.79
N ALA A 192 -14.60 10.20 -7.13
CA ALA A 192 -13.76 9.63 -6.10
C ALA A 192 -14.61 9.13 -4.92
N PHE A 193 -15.45 9.98 -4.32
CA PHE A 193 -16.26 9.54 -3.19
C PHE A 193 -17.52 8.79 -3.58
N GLY A 194 -18.28 9.31 -4.55
CA GLY A 194 -19.59 8.78 -4.93
C GLY A 194 -19.55 7.46 -5.70
N ASP A 195 -18.48 7.19 -6.45
CA ASP A 195 -18.32 5.94 -7.22
C ASP A 195 -17.22 5.03 -6.66
N VAL A 196 -16.07 5.55 -6.23
CA VAL A 196 -14.94 4.70 -5.82
C VAL A 196 -15.00 4.35 -4.32
N TYR A 197 -15.07 5.34 -3.41
CA TYR A 197 -15.17 5.06 -1.97
C TYR A 197 -16.48 4.40 -1.56
N ALA A 198 -17.58 4.71 -2.26
CA ALA A 198 -18.89 4.13 -1.98
C ALA A 198 -18.98 2.61 -2.25
N ARG A 199 -17.99 2.02 -2.94
CA ARG A 199 -17.99 0.59 -3.26
C ARG A 199 -17.73 -0.26 -2.02
N PRO A 200 -18.45 -1.38 -1.87
CA PRO A 200 -18.14 -2.38 -0.86
C PRO A 200 -16.83 -3.11 -1.22
N GLY A 201 -16.47 -4.11 -0.41
CA GLY A 201 -15.35 -5.00 -0.70
C GLY A 201 -14.02 -4.58 -0.06
N LEU A 202 -13.77 -3.27 0.11
CA LEU A 202 -12.66 -2.76 0.92
C LEU A 202 -13.16 -1.75 1.95
N SER A 203 -12.86 -2.00 3.22
CA SER A 203 -13.31 -1.12 4.31
C SER A 203 -12.75 0.30 4.14
N VAL A 204 -13.48 1.30 4.65
CA VAL A 204 -13.03 2.71 4.59
C VAL A 204 -11.68 2.89 5.30
N LEU A 205 -11.46 2.23 6.44
CA LEU A 205 -10.16 2.24 7.12
C LEU A 205 -9.04 1.66 6.25
N SER A 206 -9.29 0.56 5.55
CA SER A 206 -8.33 -0.03 4.62
C SER A 206 -8.07 0.86 3.40
N ARG A 207 -9.10 1.55 2.88
CA ARG A 207 -8.95 2.54 1.80
C ARG A 207 -8.04 3.70 2.23
N GLU A 208 -8.25 4.25 3.42
CA GLU A 208 -7.40 5.31 3.94
C GLU A 208 -5.96 4.82 4.21
N LEU A 209 -5.78 3.60 4.73
CA LEU A 209 -4.46 2.98 4.89
C LEU A 209 -3.70 2.89 3.55
N VAL A 210 -4.37 2.37 2.52
CA VAL A 210 -3.84 2.27 1.15
C VAL A 210 -3.54 3.65 0.58
N THR A 211 -4.41 4.62 0.82
CA THR A 211 -4.26 6.01 0.35
C THR A 211 -3.04 6.69 0.95
N VAL A 212 -2.86 6.59 2.28
CA VAL A 212 -1.69 7.15 2.96
C VAL A 212 -0.41 6.50 2.43
N ALA A 213 -0.40 5.19 2.22
CA ALA A 213 0.75 4.48 1.67
C ALA A 213 1.07 4.93 0.23
N ALA A 214 0.06 5.02 -0.64
CA ALA A 214 0.20 5.46 -2.02
C ALA A 214 0.69 6.92 -2.12
N LEU A 215 0.08 7.85 -1.38
CA LEU A 215 0.48 9.26 -1.38
C LEU A 215 1.87 9.48 -0.77
N THR A 216 2.23 8.68 0.24
CA THR A 216 3.60 8.65 0.77
C THR A 216 4.58 8.18 -0.29
N ALA A 217 4.26 7.11 -1.04
CA ALA A 217 5.12 6.55 -2.08
C ALA A 217 5.32 7.52 -3.26
N LEU A 218 4.26 8.23 -3.66
CA LEU A 218 4.34 9.26 -4.71
C LEU A 218 5.20 10.46 -4.28
N GLY A 219 5.13 10.85 -3.01
CA GLY A 219 6.00 11.86 -2.41
C GLY A 219 5.79 13.30 -2.90
N THR A 220 4.81 13.55 -3.77
CA THR A 220 4.59 14.85 -4.45
C THR A 220 3.31 15.57 -4.05
N ALA A 221 2.48 14.96 -3.19
CA ALA A 221 1.15 15.47 -2.83
C ALA A 221 0.97 15.66 -1.30
N PRO A 222 1.79 16.51 -0.64
CA PRO A 222 1.76 16.66 0.82
C PRO A 222 0.43 17.20 1.36
N ALA A 223 -0.25 18.07 0.62
CA ALA A 223 -1.56 18.60 1.04
C ALA A 223 -2.62 17.50 1.10
N GLN A 224 -2.70 16.66 0.07
CA GLN A 224 -3.63 15.52 0.02
C GLN A 224 -3.22 14.45 1.03
N LEU A 225 -1.92 14.20 1.22
CA LEU A 225 -1.44 13.30 2.25
C LEU A 225 -1.92 13.77 3.63
N LYS A 226 -1.82 15.06 3.95
CA LYS A 226 -2.33 15.62 5.20
C LYS A 226 -3.84 15.37 5.37
N VAL A 227 -4.64 15.63 4.33
CA VAL A 227 -6.10 15.35 4.35
C VAL A 227 -6.38 13.90 4.71
N HIS A 228 -5.74 12.94 4.02
CA HIS A 228 -5.96 11.51 4.26
C HIS A 228 -5.31 10.98 5.55
N MET A 229 -4.33 11.68 6.12
CA MET A 229 -3.88 11.38 7.49
C MET A 229 -4.95 11.76 8.53
N HIS A 230 -5.65 12.88 8.33
CA HIS A 230 -6.84 13.17 9.13
C HIS A 230 -7.95 12.16 8.83
N GLY A 231 -8.21 11.83 7.56
CA GLY A 231 -9.20 10.85 7.13
C GLY A 231 -9.01 9.49 7.78
N PHE A 232 -7.81 8.91 7.68
CA PHE A 232 -7.42 7.67 8.34
C PHE A 232 -7.76 7.65 9.84
N MET A 233 -7.46 8.72 10.56
CA MET A 233 -7.77 8.82 11.98
C MET A 233 -9.26 9.09 12.28
N ASN A 234 -10.00 9.75 11.40
CA ASN A 234 -11.45 9.93 11.53
C ASN A 234 -12.19 8.60 11.43
N VAL A 235 -11.71 7.69 10.60
CA VAL A 235 -12.34 6.39 10.34
C VAL A 235 -11.81 5.27 11.24
N GLY A 236 -11.17 5.63 12.35
CA GLY A 236 -10.75 4.71 13.42
C GLY A 236 -9.28 4.28 13.40
N GLY A 237 -8.47 4.78 12.46
CA GLY A 237 -7.04 4.53 12.41
C GLY A 237 -6.29 5.17 13.58
N LYS A 238 -5.33 4.45 14.15
CA LYS A 238 -4.54 4.92 15.30
C LYS A 238 -3.30 5.70 14.86
N ARG A 239 -2.80 6.59 15.73
CA ARG A 239 -1.57 7.38 15.47
C ARG A 239 -0.36 6.47 15.24
N GLU A 240 -0.25 5.41 16.02
CA GLU A 240 0.86 4.46 15.94
C GLU A 240 0.82 3.67 14.63
N GLN A 241 -0.39 3.32 14.15
CA GLN A 241 -0.58 2.70 12.84
C GLN A 241 -0.19 3.65 11.72
N LEU A 242 -0.56 4.93 11.82
CA LEU A 242 -0.20 5.94 10.82
C LEU A 242 1.31 6.11 10.68
N VAL A 243 2.03 6.24 11.81
CA VAL A 243 3.49 6.30 11.83
C VAL A 243 4.10 5.03 11.24
N GLU A 244 3.50 3.88 11.53
CA GLU A 244 3.97 2.61 11.00
C GLU A 244 3.77 2.51 9.49
N ILE A 245 2.65 2.98 8.92
CA ILE A 245 2.45 3.05 7.46
C ILE A 245 3.56 3.88 6.80
N VAL A 246 3.84 5.06 7.33
CA VAL A 246 4.89 5.96 6.81
C VAL A 246 6.28 5.31 6.89
N THR A 247 6.60 4.71 8.04
CA THR A 247 7.88 4.02 8.26
C THR A 247 8.02 2.82 7.32
N HIS A 248 6.94 2.07 7.13
CA HIS A 248 6.90 0.90 6.26
C HIS A 248 7.18 1.25 4.79
N THR A 249 6.62 2.36 4.31
CA THR A 249 6.82 2.81 2.93
C THR A 249 8.27 3.19 2.62
N ALA A 250 9.14 3.43 3.61
CA ALA A 250 10.58 3.64 3.39
C ALA A 250 11.26 2.48 2.66
N VAL A 251 10.77 1.23 2.86
CA VAL A 251 11.28 0.03 2.19
C VAL A 251 10.98 0.06 0.68
N TYR A 252 9.83 0.63 0.30
CA TYR A 252 9.28 0.51 -1.06
C TYR A 252 9.47 1.76 -1.91
N ALA A 253 9.41 2.94 -1.29
CA ALA A 253 9.56 4.24 -1.96
C ALA A 253 10.84 4.99 -1.52
N GLY A 254 11.63 4.40 -0.63
CA GLY A 254 12.87 4.99 -0.11
C GLY A 254 12.67 5.98 1.03
N PHE A 255 13.75 6.24 1.76
CA PHE A 255 13.76 7.13 2.92
C PHE A 255 13.30 8.57 2.65
N PRO A 256 13.66 9.25 1.53
CA PRO A 256 13.24 10.64 1.32
C PRO A 256 11.71 10.81 1.31
N ALA A 257 11.00 9.91 0.64
CA ALA A 257 9.54 9.93 0.58
C ALA A 257 8.92 9.72 1.98
N ALA A 258 9.44 8.74 2.74
CA ALA A 258 9.00 8.46 4.11
C ALA A 258 9.31 9.61 5.08
N ILE A 259 10.46 10.29 4.95
CA ILE A 259 10.82 11.45 5.78
C ILE A 259 9.85 12.60 5.53
N ASN A 260 9.57 12.92 4.26
CA ASN A 260 8.61 13.97 3.92
C ASN A 260 7.22 13.67 4.51
N ALA A 261 6.75 12.42 4.38
CA ALA A 261 5.49 11.98 4.98
C ALA A 261 5.52 12.03 6.52
N ALA A 262 6.64 11.70 7.17
CA ALA A 262 6.76 11.79 8.62
C ALA A 262 6.65 13.23 9.13
N LEU A 263 7.17 14.20 8.38
CA LEU A 263 7.01 15.62 8.70
C LEU A 263 5.55 16.07 8.55
N VAL A 264 4.86 15.61 7.50
CA VAL A 264 3.40 15.85 7.35
C VAL A 264 2.64 15.22 8.52
N ALA A 265 2.97 13.99 8.92
CA ALA A 265 2.33 13.32 10.04
C ALA A 265 2.52 14.09 11.37
N LYS A 266 3.72 14.63 11.60
CA LYS A 266 4.00 15.49 12.77
C LYS A 266 3.08 16.69 12.80
N GLU A 267 2.91 17.39 11.68
CA GLU A 267 2.00 18.55 11.57
C GLU A 267 0.54 18.14 11.82
N THR A 268 0.06 17.11 11.12
CA THR A 268 -1.31 16.57 11.27
C THR A 268 -1.63 16.22 12.72
N MET A 269 -0.70 15.56 13.43
CA MET A 269 -0.89 15.17 14.82
C MET A 269 -0.86 16.36 15.77
N ALA A 270 -0.03 17.38 15.49
CA ALA A 270 -0.03 18.61 16.26
C ALA A 270 -1.35 19.36 16.12
N GLU A 271 -1.89 19.48 14.90
CA GLU A 271 -3.19 20.10 14.62
C GLU A 271 -4.33 19.41 15.38
N ARG A 272 -4.30 18.07 15.47
CA ARG A 272 -5.29 17.28 16.24
C ARG A 272 -5.15 17.35 17.77
N ASN A 273 -4.03 17.79 18.30
CA ASN A 273 -3.87 17.99 19.74
C ASN A 273 -4.31 19.39 20.20
N LEU A 274 -4.54 20.31 19.24
CA LEU A 274 -4.91 21.70 19.48
C LEU A 274 -6.42 21.95 19.33
N GLY A 275 -7.17 20.98 18.80
CA GLY A 275 -8.63 20.99 18.72
C GLY A 275 -9.25 19.96 19.66
#